data_AF-A0A928MEF6-F1
#
_entry.id   AF-A0A928MEF6-F1
#
_cell.length_a   1.000
_cell.length_b   1.000
_cell.length_c   1.000
_cell.angle_alpha   90.00
_cell.angle_beta   90.00
_cell.angle_gamma   90.00
#
_symmetry.space_group_name_H-M   'P 1'
#
loop_
_entity.id
_entity.type
_entity.pdbx_description
1 polymer ?
#
loop_
_entity_poly.entity_id
_entity_poly.type
_entity_poly.pdbx_seq_one_letter_code
_entity_poly.pdbx_strand_id
1 'polypeptide(L)'
;MNKFQFTGDRACIKDYVFIDTIDTLSNTGLFYTGRFDFVVYENFGRGEQLPILAIELDGKEHYTEEAVRERDREKNAICEMHGFSLIRVDNTYARRYHYIKQILFDYFDPDRRSGKR
;
A
#
# COMPACT_ATOMS: atom_id res chain seq x y z
N MET A 1 -15.73 1.97 -9.09
CA MET A 1 -15.18 1.87 -7.71
C MET A 1 -14.02 2.85 -7.63
N ASN A 2 -14.19 3.96 -6.91
CA ASN A 2 -13.34 5.14 -7.04
C ASN A 2 -11.92 4.87 -6.56
N LYS A 3 -10.96 4.96 -7.50
CA LYS A 3 -9.53 4.96 -7.23
C LYS A 3 -9.18 6.26 -6.54
N PHE A 4 -8.96 6.22 -5.23
CA PHE A 4 -8.50 7.37 -4.49
C PHE A 4 -6.99 7.52 -4.68
N GLN A 5 -6.61 8.31 -5.69
CA GLN A 5 -5.26 8.80 -5.87
C GLN A 5 -5.22 10.23 -5.35
N PHE A 6 -4.41 10.48 -4.34
CA PHE A 6 -4.27 11.80 -3.75
C PHE A 6 -2.86 12.32 -4.03
N THR A 7 -2.74 13.40 -4.79
CA THR A 7 -1.48 13.90 -5.33
C THR A 7 -0.96 15.10 -4.54
N GLY A 8 0.25 14.98 -4.00
CA GLY A 8 1.17 16.11 -3.88
C GLY A 8 2.03 16.22 -5.14
N ASP A 9 2.75 17.32 -5.33
CA ASP A 9 3.53 17.58 -6.56
C ASP A 9 4.53 16.46 -6.91
N ARG A 10 5.08 15.77 -5.90
CA ARG A 10 6.11 14.73 -6.08
C ARG A 10 5.66 13.31 -5.74
N ALA A 11 4.55 13.13 -5.04
CA ALA A 11 4.13 11.80 -4.58
C ALA A 11 2.62 11.70 -4.42
N CYS A 12 2.11 10.47 -4.45
CA CYS A 12 0.71 10.17 -4.15
C CYS A 12 0.57 8.96 -3.24
N ILE A 13 -0.56 8.87 -2.55
CA ILE A 13 -0.92 7.69 -1.76
C ILE A 13 -2.15 7.02 -2.38
N LYS A 14 -2.14 5.69 -2.44
CA LYS A 14 -3.28 4.87 -2.90
C LYS A 14 -3.67 3.88 -1.81
N ASP A 15 -4.96 3.84 -1.52
CA ASP A 15 -5.55 2.87 -0.60
C ASP A 15 -5.84 1.54 -1.29
N TYR A 16 -5.74 0.44 -0.56
CA TYR A 16 -6.11 -0.91 -1.00
C TYR A 16 -5.58 -1.26 -2.40
N VAL A 17 -4.27 -1.42 -2.50
CA VAL A 17 -3.57 -1.62 -3.78
C VAL A 17 -3.46 -3.10 -4.08
N PHE A 18 -4.10 -3.55 -5.17
CA PHE A 18 -3.98 -4.92 -5.65
C PHE A 18 -2.59 -5.18 -6.22
N ILE A 19 -2.06 -6.38 -5.95
CA ILE A 19 -0.72 -6.78 -6.38
C ILE A 19 -0.61 -6.80 -7.91
N ASP A 20 -1.66 -7.18 -8.63
CA ASP A 20 -1.69 -7.20 -10.09
C ASP A 20 -1.52 -5.81 -10.73
N THR A 21 -1.71 -4.73 -9.97
CA THR A 21 -1.46 -3.35 -10.44
C THR A 21 0.01 -2.93 -10.32
N ILE A 22 0.80 -3.68 -9.56
CA ILE A 22 2.25 -3.48 -9.38
C ILE A 22 3.01 -4.52 -10.21
N ASP A 23 2.60 -5.79 -10.08
CA ASP A 23 3.25 -6.93 -10.70
C ASP A 23 2.29 -7.68 -11.63
N THR A 24 2.39 -7.37 -12.93
CA THR A 24 1.54 -7.94 -13.97
C THR A 24 2.08 -9.26 -14.56
N LEU A 25 3.31 -9.65 -14.20
CA LEU A 25 4.04 -10.72 -14.89
C LEU A 25 4.13 -12.01 -14.08
N SER A 26 4.22 -11.93 -12.75
CA SER A 26 4.61 -13.08 -11.94
C SER A 26 3.55 -14.17 -11.76
N ASN A 27 2.30 -13.94 -12.21
CA ASN A 27 1.17 -14.89 -12.22
C ASN A 27 1.13 -15.82 -10.98
N THR A 28 1.38 -15.26 -9.80
CA THR A 28 1.50 -15.99 -8.53
C THR A 28 0.13 -16.30 -7.93
N GLY A 29 0.09 -17.10 -6.85
CA GLY A 29 -1.15 -17.40 -6.12
C GLY A 29 -1.85 -16.16 -5.53
N LEU A 30 -1.15 -15.02 -5.46
CA LEU A 30 -1.69 -13.72 -5.04
C LEU A 30 -2.46 -12.97 -6.13
N PHE A 31 -2.43 -13.41 -7.40
CA PHE A 31 -3.22 -12.78 -8.45
C PHE A 31 -4.72 -12.77 -8.06
N TYR A 32 -5.34 -11.58 -8.14
CA TYR A 32 -6.74 -11.31 -7.79
C TYR A 32 -7.15 -11.44 -6.30
N THR A 33 -6.24 -11.86 -5.40
CA THR A 33 -6.55 -12.02 -3.97
C THR A 33 -5.63 -11.21 -3.06
N GLY A 34 -4.39 -10.96 -3.50
CA GLY A 34 -3.38 -10.21 -2.77
C GLY A 34 -3.50 -8.70 -2.93
N ARG A 35 -3.40 -7.99 -1.81
CA ARG A 35 -3.37 -6.53 -1.76
C ARG A 35 -2.48 -6.02 -0.64
N PHE A 36 -1.94 -4.81 -0.82
CA PHE A 36 -1.37 -3.98 0.22
C PHE A 36 -2.43 -3.06 0.80
N ASP A 37 -2.34 -2.73 2.10
CA ASP A 37 -3.31 -1.83 2.73
C ASP A 37 -3.24 -0.42 2.14
N PHE A 38 -2.04 0.14 1.99
CA PHE A 38 -1.82 1.31 1.15
C PHE A 38 -0.38 1.38 0.67
N VAL A 39 -0.18 2.09 -0.44
CA VAL A 39 1.13 2.28 -1.08
C VAL A 39 1.34 3.75 -1.40
N VAL A 40 2.53 4.25 -1.10
CA VAL A 40 3.03 5.56 -1.51
C VAL A 40 3.78 5.40 -2.82
N TYR A 41 3.48 6.26 -3.78
CA TYR A 41 4.13 6.33 -5.07
C TYR A 41 4.83 7.66 -5.26
N GLU A 42 5.99 7.66 -5.89
CA GLU A 42 6.62 8.86 -6.44
C GLU A 42 6.08 9.14 -7.85
N ASN A 43 5.84 10.41 -8.16
CA ASN A 43 5.40 10.85 -9.49
C ASN A 43 6.63 11.19 -10.34
N PHE A 44 6.87 10.43 -11.41
CA PHE A 44 8.06 10.62 -12.27
C PHE A 44 7.83 11.56 -13.47
N GLY A 45 6.67 12.24 -13.49
CA GLY A 45 6.22 13.06 -14.63
C GLY A 45 5.56 12.20 -15.72
N ARG A 46 4.90 12.86 -16.69
CA ARG A 46 4.17 12.21 -17.81
C ARG A 46 3.08 11.21 -17.41
N GLY A 47 2.63 11.25 -16.16
CA GLY A 47 1.59 10.36 -15.63
C GLY A 47 2.12 9.02 -15.10
N GLU A 48 3.43 8.80 -15.10
CA GLU A 48 4.05 7.60 -14.54
C GLU A 48 4.23 7.71 -13.02
N GLN A 49 4.02 6.59 -12.33
CA GLN A 49 4.08 6.48 -10.88
C GLN A 49 4.84 5.24 -10.47
N LEU A 50 5.85 5.41 -9.63
CA LEU A 50 6.67 4.31 -9.11
C LEU A 50 6.30 4.06 -7.64
N PRO A 51 5.94 2.82 -7.25
CA PRO A 51 5.76 2.51 -5.84
C PRO A 51 7.09 2.68 -5.11
N ILE A 52 7.07 3.28 -3.93
CA ILE A 52 8.27 3.48 -3.11
C ILE A 52 8.14 2.89 -1.70
N LEU A 53 6.91 2.79 -1.19
CA LEU A 53 6.65 2.29 0.15
C LEU A 53 5.23 1.69 0.26
N ALA A 54 5.13 0.42 0.62
CA ALA A 54 3.91 -0.22 1.08
C ALA A 54 3.89 -0.30 2.61
N ILE A 55 2.72 -0.14 3.22
CA ILE A 55 2.52 -0.28 4.67
C ILE A 55 1.34 -1.21 4.93
N GLU A 56 1.54 -2.20 5.80
CA GLU A 56 0.51 -3.18 6.19
C GLU A 56 0.30 -3.20 7.70
N LEU A 57 -0.95 -3.44 8.12
CA LEU A 57 -1.31 -3.76 9.49
C LEU A 57 -1.46 -5.28 9.62
N ASP A 58 -0.49 -5.93 10.23
CA ASP A 58 -0.45 -7.39 10.36
C ASP A 58 -1.34 -7.85 11.53
N GLY A 59 -2.28 -8.74 11.24
CA GLY A 59 -3.07 -9.47 12.24
C GLY A 59 -2.29 -10.58 12.96
N LYS A 60 -2.91 -11.24 13.94
CA LYS A 60 -2.25 -12.32 14.72
C LYS A 60 -2.00 -13.57 13.89
N GLU A 61 -2.79 -13.78 12.84
CA GLU A 61 -2.73 -14.88 11.89
C GLU A 61 -1.38 -14.96 11.15
N HIS A 62 -0.67 -13.85 10.98
CA HIS A 62 0.67 -13.81 10.36
C HIS A 62 1.70 -14.69 11.10
N TYR A 63 1.50 -14.91 12.40
CA TYR A 63 2.42 -15.70 13.21
C TYR A 63 2.02 -17.19 13.29
N THR A 64 0.74 -17.50 13.06
CA THR A 64 0.18 -18.83 13.34
C THR A 64 -0.20 -19.63 12.11
N GLU A 65 -0.39 -18.99 10.95
CA GLU A 65 -0.88 -19.64 9.74
C GLU A 65 0.20 -19.69 8.65
N GLU A 66 0.59 -20.90 8.24
CA GLU A 66 1.61 -21.12 7.21
C GLU A 66 1.23 -20.47 5.86
N ALA A 67 -0.05 -20.54 5.50
CA ALA A 67 -0.56 -19.90 4.28
C ALA A 67 -0.43 -18.36 4.32
N VAL A 68 -0.52 -17.73 5.49
CA VAL A 68 -0.30 -16.28 5.64
C VAL A 68 1.19 -15.96 5.46
N ARG A 69 2.07 -16.76 6.08
CA ARG A 69 3.53 -16.60 5.96
C ARG A 69 4.00 -16.76 4.51
N GLU A 70 3.42 -17.67 3.74
CA GLU A 70 3.74 -17.80 2.32
C GLU A 70 3.36 -16.56 1.53
N ARG A 71 2.14 -16.05 1.73
CA ARG A 71 1.71 -14.79 1.11
C ARG A 71 2.60 -13.62 1.47
N ASP A 72 3.09 -13.57 2.71
CA ASP A 72 4.04 -12.55 3.14
C ASP A 72 5.41 -12.68 2.46
N ARG A 73 5.90 -13.91 2.26
CA ARG A 73 7.11 -14.16 1.49
C ARG A 73 6.97 -13.68 0.04
N GLU A 74 5.85 -14.01 -0.60
CA GLU A 74 5.57 -13.55 -1.97
C GLU A 74 5.48 -12.02 -2.04
N LYS A 75 4.79 -11.36 -1.09
CA LYS A 75 4.74 -9.89 -1.00
C LYS A 75 6.14 -9.28 -0.86
N ASN A 76 6.97 -9.85 0.01
CA ASN A 76 8.35 -9.38 0.18
C ASN A 76 9.15 -9.49 -1.12
N ALA A 77 9.01 -10.63 -1.84
CA ALA A 77 9.69 -10.83 -3.12
C ALA A 77 9.22 -9.84 -4.20
N ILE A 78 7.93 -9.53 -4.24
CA ILE A 78 7.38 -8.49 -5.13
C ILE A 78 7.98 -7.12 -4.79
N CYS A 79 8.05 -6.77 -3.49
CA CYS A 79 8.64 -5.51 -3.05
C CYS A 79 10.11 -5.40 -3.46
N GLU A 80 10.89 -6.47 -3.28
CA GLU A 80 12.30 -6.55 -3.67
C GLU A 80 12.48 -6.45 -5.19
N MET A 81 11.70 -7.20 -5.96
CA MET A 81 11.76 -7.23 -7.42
C MET A 81 11.43 -5.85 -8.04
N HIS A 82 10.44 -5.16 -7.49
CA HIS A 82 9.99 -3.85 -7.96
C HIS A 82 10.67 -2.67 -7.26
N GLY A 83 11.59 -2.93 -6.33
CA GLY A 83 12.47 -1.93 -5.73
C GLY A 83 11.78 -0.97 -4.74
N PHE A 84 10.73 -1.40 -4.04
CA PHE A 84 10.04 -0.58 -3.04
C PHE A 84 10.05 -1.21 -1.64
N SER A 85 9.95 -0.37 -0.61
CA SER A 85 10.01 -0.84 0.79
C SER A 85 8.65 -1.37 1.27
N LEU A 86 8.66 -2.34 2.17
CA LEU A 86 7.46 -2.80 2.88
C LEU A 86 7.64 -2.64 4.39
N ILE A 87 6.74 -1.86 5.02
CA ILE A 87 6.67 -1.72 6.48
C ILE A 87 5.46 -2.51 6.99
N ARG A 88 5.70 -3.37 7.97
CA ARG A 88 4.67 -4.11 8.68
C ARG A 88 4.46 -3.53 10.07
N VAL A 89 3.22 -3.23 10.41
CA VAL A 89 2.82 -2.68 11.70
C VAL A 89 2.03 -3.74 12.43
N ASP A 90 2.48 -4.09 13.63
CA ASP A 90 1.75 -5.05 14.46
C ASP A 90 0.37 -4.51 14.87
N ASN A 91 -0.66 -5.37 14.87
CA ASN A 91 -2.04 -5.00 15.20
C ASN A 91 -2.20 -4.34 16.58
N THR A 92 -1.28 -4.52 17.53
CA THR A 92 -1.27 -3.78 18.80
C THR A 92 -1.21 -2.25 18.61
N TYR A 93 -0.70 -1.79 17.46
CA TYR A 93 -0.63 -0.38 17.07
C TYR A 93 -1.77 0.07 16.15
N ALA A 94 -2.82 -0.74 15.91
CA ALA A 94 -3.88 -0.45 14.94
C ALA A 94 -4.47 0.97 15.03
N ARG A 95 -4.74 1.46 16.26
CA ARG A 95 -5.24 2.83 16.44
C ARG A 95 -4.26 3.90 15.97
N ARG A 96 -2.96 3.73 16.25
CA ARG A 96 -1.91 4.66 15.80
C ARG A 96 -1.68 4.55 14.30
N TYR A 97 -1.70 3.33 13.77
CA TYR A 97 -1.66 3.07 12.33
C TYR A 97 -2.79 3.83 11.61
N HIS A 98 -4.03 3.69 12.08
CA HIS A 98 -5.17 4.39 11.46
C HIS A 98 -5.05 5.91 11.59
N TYR A 99 -4.57 6.42 12.73
CA TYR A 99 -4.33 7.85 12.91
C TYR A 99 -3.28 8.38 11.92
N ILE A 100 -2.14 7.70 11.78
CA ILE A 100 -1.10 8.06 10.81
C ILE A 100 -1.63 7.95 9.37
N LYS A 101 -2.38 6.89 9.06
CA LYS A 101 -3.01 6.72 7.75
C LYS A 101 -3.89 7.92 7.41
N GLN A 102 -4.72 8.39 8.34
CA GLN A 102 -5.52 9.60 8.11
C GLN A 102 -4.65 10.84 7.87
N ILE A 103 -3.62 11.07 8.69
CA ILE A 103 -2.70 12.20 8.49
C ILE A 103 -2.07 12.17 7.09
N LEU A 104 -1.60 11.01 6.65
CA LEU A 104 -0.98 10.86 5.33
C LEU A 104 -2.01 11.09 4.22
N PHE A 105 -3.22 10.55 4.35
CA PHE A 105 -4.28 10.75 3.37
C PHE A 105 -4.69 12.21 3.27
N ASP A 106 -4.91 12.89 4.40
CA ASP A 106 -5.22 14.32 4.44
C ASP A 106 -4.04 15.16 3.92
N TYR A 107 -2.80 14.73 4.15
CA TYR A 107 -1.65 15.37 3.55
C TYR A 107 -1.66 15.22 2.02
N PHE A 108 -1.91 14.04 1.49
CA PHE A 108 -1.88 13.86 0.04
C PHE A 108 -3.16 14.31 -0.67
N ASP A 109 -4.28 14.55 0.04
CA ASP A 109 -5.58 14.99 -0.47
C ASP A 109 -5.87 16.48 -0.13
N PRO A 110 -5.57 17.43 -1.03
CA PRO A 110 -5.78 18.86 -0.78
C PRO A 110 -7.25 19.22 -0.56
N ASP A 111 -8.18 18.50 -1.18
CA ASP A 111 -9.61 18.79 -1.10
C ASP A 111 -10.15 18.45 0.29
N ARG A 112 -9.70 17.34 0.89
CA ARG A 112 -10.01 17.00 2.30
C ARG A 112 -9.51 18.04 3.29
N ARG A 113 -8.33 18.63 3.06
CA ARG A 113 -7.80 19.70 3.94
C ARG A 113 -8.68 20.95 3.94
N SER A 114 -9.32 21.24 2.82
CA SER A 114 -10.10 22.48 2.63
C SER A 114 -11.52 22.43 3.20
N GLY A 115 -11.98 21.26 3.66
CA GLY A 115 -13.35 21.07 4.16
C GLY A 115 -14.45 21.20 3.09
N LYS A 116 -14.09 21.34 1.81
CA LYS A 116 -15.04 21.33 0.69
C LYS A 116 -15.41 19.88 0.38
N ARG A 117 -16.61 19.48 0.79
CA ARG A 117 -17.34 18.34 0.24
C ARG A 117 -18.68 18.83 -0.28
#